data_AF-A0A1G5M143-F1
#
_entry.id   AF-A0A1G5M143-F1
#
_cell.length_a   1.000
_cell.length_b   1.000
_cell.length_c   1.000
_cell.angle_alpha   90.00
_cell.angle_beta   90.00
_cell.angle_gamma   90.00
#
_symmetry.space_group_name_H-M   'P 1'
#
loop_
_entity.id
_entity.type
_entity.pdbx_description
1 polymer ?
#
loop_
_entity_poly.entity_id
_entity_poly.type
_entity_poly.pdbx_seq_one_letter_code
_entity_poly.pdbx_strand_id
1 'polypeptide(L)' 'MEMTQSSSTHQPITLHPTLARRCRATALLGEALIRYQVSNTLGDRIHLLALASMANALGALTRQDADIVNQTLDRTGDAH' A
#
# COMPACT_ATOMS: atom_id res chain seq x y z
N MET A 1 47.37 -21.99 -16.75
CA MET A 1 46.35 -22.17 -15.69
C MET A 1 45.79 -20.78 -15.42
N GLU A 2 44.72 -20.41 -16.12
CA GLU A 2 44.09 -19.10 -15.94
C GLU A 2 42.96 -19.22 -14.92
N MET A 3 43.09 -18.49 -13.81
CA MET A 3 42.06 -18.34 -12.79
C MET A 3 41.06 -17.29 -13.31
N THR A 4 39.90 -17.72 -13.79
CA THR A 4 38.79 -16.83 -14.08
C THR A 4 38.22 -16.31 -12.77
N GLN A 5 38.62 -15.10 -12.39
CA GLN A 5 38.02 -14.35 -11.29
C GLN A 5 36.55 -14.06 -11.64
N SER A 6 35.64 -14.81 -11.02
CA SER A 6 34.21 -14.53 -11.05
C SER A 6 33.95 -13.21 -10.32
N SER A 7 33.92 -12.10 -11.07
CA SER A 7 33.41 -10.83 -10.56
C SER A 7 31.93 -10.99 -10.24
N SER A 8 31.62 -11.09 -8.96
CA SER A 8 30.27 -11.00 -8.42
C SER A 8 29.73 -9.61 -8.75
N THR A 9 28.87 -9.54 -9.77
CA THR A 9 28.15 -8.32 -10.13
C THR A 9 27.09 -8.06 -9.06
N HIS A 10 27.48 -7.33 -8.03
CA HIS A 10 26.56 -6.84 -7.00
C HIS A 10 25.69 -5.74 -7.64
N GLN A 11 24.69 -6.15 -8.43
CA GLN A 11 23.67 -5.23 -8.92
C GLN A 11 22.89 -4.72 -7.70
N PRO A 12 22.88 -3.40 -7.44
CA PRO A 12 22.02 -2.86 -6.40
C PRO A 12 20.58 -3.21 -6.79
N ILE A 13 19.85 -3.86 -5.88
CA ILE A 13 18.42 -4.12 -6.02
C ILE A 13 17.74 -2.76 -6.02
N THR A 14 17.64 -2.15 -7.19
CA THR A 14 16.90 -0.91 -7.38
C THR A 14 15.43 -1.30 -7.38
N LEU A 15 14.76 -1.05 -6.24
CA LEU A 15 13.32 -1.21 -6.13
C LEU A 15 12.66 -0.46 -7.28
N HIS A 16 11.94 -1.20 -8.13
CA HIS A 16 11.23 -0.63 -9.26
C HIS A 16 10.33 0.52 -8.75
N PRO A 17 10.36 1.71 -9.38
CA PRO A 17 9.71 2.91 -8.82
C PRO A 17 8.20 2.73 -8.58
N THR A 18 7.56 1.84 -9.35
CA THR A 18 6.16 1.46 -9.13
C THR A 18 5.96 0.65 -7.85
N LEU A 19 6.88 -0.25 -7.51
CA LEU A 19 6.84 -1.04 -6.28
C LEU A 19 7.04 -0.13 -5.06
N ALA A 20 8.02 0.78 -5.11
CA ALA A 20 8.24 1.76 -4.04
C ALA A 20 7.00 2.66 -3.81
N ARG A 21 6.34 3.08 -4.89
CA ARG A 21 5.09 3.84 -4.84
C ARG A 21 3.96 3.03 -4.20
N ARG A 22 3.79 1.76 -4.60
CA ARG A 22 2.78 0.86 -4.04
C ARG A 22 2.99 0.64 -2.56
N CYS A 23 4.21 0.30 -2.13
CA CYS A 23 4.52 0.11 -0.70
C CYS A 23 4.19 1.34 0.14
N ARG A 24 4.49 2.55 -0.34
CA ARG A 24 4.13 3.80 0.36
C ARG A 24 2.62 3.98 0.45
N ALA A 25 1.89 3.76 -0.64
CA ALA A 25 0.44 3.85 -0.64
C ALA A 25 -0.20 2.84 0.32
N THR A 26 0.29 1.60 0.33
CA THR A 26 -0.18 0.55 1.24
C THR A 26 0.11 0.91 2.71
N ALA A 27 1.29 1.47 3.02
CA ALA A 27 1.63 1.89 4.37
C ALA A 27 0.71 3.02 4.89
N LEU A 28 0.46 4.03 4.06
CA LEU A 28 -0.44 5.14 4.40
C LEU A 28 -1.88 4.66 4.60
N LEU A 29 -2.35 3.75 3.74
CA LEU A 29 -3.68 3.16 3.89
C LEU A 29 -3.79 2.27 5.12
N GLY A 30 -2.76 1.50 5.43
CA GLY A 30 -2.70 0.69 6.64
C GLY A 30 -2.80 1.53 7.91
N GLU A 31 -2.08 2.65 7.98
CA GLU A 31 -2.17 3.58 9.11
C GLU A 31 -3.58 4.15 9.26
N ALA A 32 -4.17 4.64 8.16
CA ALA A 32 -5.52 5.19 8.17
C ALA A 32 -6.57 4.16 8.56
N LEU A 33 -6.42 2.90 8.12
CA LEU A 33 -7.29 1.79 8.50
C LEU A 33 -7.23 1.51 9.99
N ILE A 34 -6.03 1.38 10.55
CA ILE A 34 -5.84 1.12 11.98
C ILE A 34 -6.43 2.27 12.80
N ARG A 35 -6.19 3.52 12.40
CA ARG A 35 -6.76 4.70 13.07
C ARG A 35 -8.28 4.68 13.05
N TYR A 36 -8.89 4.39 11.91
CA TYR A 36 -10.34 4.24 11.81
C TYR A 36 -10.86 3.12 12.71
N GLN A 37 -10.18 1.96 12.76
CA GLN A 37 -10.59 0.86 13.64
C GLN A 37 -10.50 1.20 15.13
N VAL A 38 -9.52 2.00 15.53
CA VAL A 38 -9.32 2.39 16.94
C VAL A 38 -10.28 3.51 17.35
N SER A 39 -10.39 4.55 16.53
CA SER A 39 -11.16 5.75 16.87
C SER A 39 -12.64 5.63 16.49
N ASN A 40 -12.97 4.80 15.49
CA ASN A 40 -14.30 4.56 14.93
C ASN A 40 -15.10 5.84 14.64
N THR A 41 -14.41 6.91 14.23
CA THR A 41 -15.07 8.17 13.90
C THR A 41 -15.40 8.25 12.42
N LEU A 42 -16.47 8.98 12.10
CA LEU A 42 -16.82 9.34 10.72
C LEU A 42 -15.70 10.12 10.03
N GLY A 43 -14.94 10.93 10.77
CA GLY A 43 -13.80 11.69 10.24
C GLY A 43 -12.68 10.78 9.74
N ASP A 44 -12.32 9.75 10.51
CA ASP A 44 -11.29 8.78 10.12
C ASP A 44 -11.74 7.93 8.92
N ARG A 45 -13.04 7.59 8.85
CA ARG A 45 -13.61 6.90 7.69
C ARG A 45 -13.49 7.74 6.41
N ILE A 46 -13.82 9.03 6.49
CA ILE A 46 -13.68 9.97 5.35
C ILE A 46 -12.22 10.11 4.94
N HIS A 47 -11.32 10.23 5.92
CA HIS A 47 -9.88 10.35 5.66
C HIS A 47 -9.33 9.11 4.94
N LEU A 48 -9.72 7.92 5.39
CA LEU A 48 -9.37 6.65 4.79
C LEU A 48 -9.88 6.53 3.34
N LEU A 49 -11.15 6.88 3.10
CA LEU A 49 -11.76 6.90 1.75
C LEU A 49 -11.04 7.87 0.81
N ALA A 50 -10.67 9.06 1.31
CA ALA A 50 -9.94 10.04 0.53
C ALA A 50 -8.55 9.54 0.14
N LEU A 51 -7.81 8.92 1.06
CA LEU A 51 -6.51 8.31 0.79
C LEU A 51 -6.61 7.16 -0.22
N ALA A 52 -7.64 6.31 -0.11
CA ALA A 52 -7.85 5.21 -1.03
C ALA A 52 -8.13 5.71 -2.45
N SER A 53 -9.00 6.73 -2.57
CA SER A 53 -9.30 7.37 -3.85
C SER A 53 -8.06 8.01 -4.47
N MET A 54 -7.26 8.73 -3.68
CA MET A 54 -6.03 9.38 -4.14
C MET A 54 -5.00 8.36 -4.61
N ALA A 55 -4.77 7.30 -3.85
CA ALA A 55 -3.82 6.26 -4.21
C ALA A 55 -4.25 5.49 -5.47
N ASN A 56 -5.56 5.31 -5.70
CA ASN A 56 -6.09 4.73 -6.92
C ASN A 56 -5.89 5.67 -8.13
N ALA A 57 -6.20 6.96 -7.98
CA ALA A 57 -6.01 7.97 -9.03
C ALA A 57 -4.54 8.12 -9.44
N LEU A 58 -3.60 7.95 -8.50
CA LEU A 58 -2.17 7.99 -8.74
C LEU A 58 -1.59 6.69 -9.34
N GLY A 59 -2.44 5.69 -9.59
CA GLY A 59 -2.03 4.36 -10.06
C GLY A 59 -1.11 3.63 -9.08
N ALA A 60 -1.14 4.02 -7.80
CA ALA A 60 -0.28 3.44 -6.76
C ALA A 60 -0.84 2.10 -6.25
N LEU A 61 -2.14 1.91 -6.35
CA LEU A 61 -2.84 0.67 -6.00
C LEU A 61 -3.13 -0.14 -7.25
N THR A 62 -2.97 -1.45 -7.15
CA THR A 62 -3.57 -2.37 -8.12
C THR A 62 -5.06 -2.51 -7.83
N ARG A 63 -5.82 -3.00 -8.82
CA ARG A 63 -7.26 -3.28 -8.68
C ARG A 63 -7.55 -4.17 -7.46
N GLN A 64 -6.68 -5.15 -7.22
CA GLN A 64 -6.77 -6.05 -6.07
C GLN A 64 -6.57 -5.32 -4.73
N ASP A 65 -5.66 -4.34 -4.65
CA ASP A 65 -5.47 -3.58 -3.41
C ASP A 65 -6.68 -2.67 -3.13
N ALA A 66 -7.27 -2.08 -4.17
CA ALA A 66 -8.47 -1.27 -4.03
C ALA A 66 -9.67 -2.10 -3.56
N ASP A 67 -9.84 -3.32 -4.09
CA ASP A 67 -10.88 -4.26 -3.65
C ASP A 67 -10.71 -4.66 -2.18
N ILE A 68 -9.49 -4.90 -1.71
CA ILE A 68 -9.21 -5.22 -0.31
C ILE A 68 -9.55 -4.05 0.61
N VAL A 69 -9.23 -2.82 0.22
CA VAL A 69 -9.57 -1.61 0.99
C VAL A 69 -11.08 -1.43 1.08
N ASN A 70 -11.81 -1.59 -0.04
CA ASN A 70 -13.27 -1.52 -0.06
C ASN A 70 -13.91 -2.62 0.78
N GLN A 71 -13.45 -3.87 0.67
CA GLN A 71 -13.96 -4.98 1.48
C GLN A 71 -13.71 -4.77 2.98
N THR A 72 -12.54 -4.22 3.33
CA THR A 72 -12.22 -3.90 4.74
C THR A 72 -13.11 -2.77 5.27
N LEU A 73 -13.38 -1.76 4.46
CA LEU A 73 -14.29 -0.66 4.77
C LEU A 73 -15.72 -1.15 5.01
N ASP A 74 -16.25 -2.02 4.13
CA ASP A 74 -17.60 -2.56 4.26
C ASP A 74 -17.74 -3.46 5.49
N ARG A 75 -16.79 -4.39 5.70
CA ARG A 75 -16.79 -5.25 6.89
C ARG A 75 -16.75 -4.47 8.20
N THR A 76 -16.04 -3.34 8.23
CA THR A 76 -15.95 -2.50 9.42
C THR A 76 -17.21 -1.64 9.60
N GLY A 77 -17.93 -1.34 8.51
CA GLY A 77 -19.23 -0.66 8.55
C GLY A 77 -20.38 -1.56 9.04
N ASP A 78 -20.31 -2.86 8.76
CA ASP A 78 -21.30 -3.87 9.19
C ASP A 78 -21.11 -4.38 10.63
N ALA A 79 -20.06 -3.94 11.33
CA ALA A 79 -19.82 -4.31 12.73
C ALA A 79 -20.71 -3.53 13.72
N HIS A 80 -21.94 -3.21 13.34
CA HIS A 80 -22.95 -2.52 14.16
C HIS A 80 -24.25 -3.31 14.23
#